data_AF-A0A954HUQ1-F1
#
_entry.id   AF-A0A954HUQ1-F1
#
_cell.length_a   1.000
_cell.length_b   1.000
_cell.length_c   1.000
_cell.angle_alpha   90.00
_cell.angle_beta   90.00
_cell.angle_gamma   90.00
#
_symmetry.space_group_name_H-M   'P 1'
#
loop_
_entity.id
_entity.type
_entity.pdbx_description
1 polymer ?
#
loop_
_entity_poly.entity_id
_entity_poly.type
_entity_poly.pdbx_seq_one_letter_code
_entity_poly.pdbx_strand_id
1 'polypeptide(L)'
;MLIAVSGTWQNERGPYFAEKALEAIHGQISRRDCLELWFACRQGHVGLFVAGDDEVRQPVRTQLQAAYPEALLTELADDAPDGRPGDRSWTTELWLRHDIYPIRRHSEYADAVDRTFVDPVAIILSALPTGRTGSVRATVRLHLRPCSTTRRWLAQQTIRQLAGSYFCRHPLMRHLFLRWATSEFSPVRIAAVAAGSLVTRQLPSPGDNERLSPVAHLGESLTDAAKDKCGRNLFETRIVITVSAPPKAERSALQMLRQIERTFDAFGTPRLASFGRRRSLPFPRRQRSGFLMSAEELATLWHLPTETARAVRMLLAPHRQLEAPVELPATDQADVTQIGRTNYGRDRRCFGIRLEDRRRHLFVVGKTGMGKSTLLYSMIMADLVRGRGVALF
;
A
#
# COMPACT_ATOMS: atom_id res chain seq x y z
N MET A 1 -9.96 11.45 4.95
CA MET A 1 -10.80 10.59 4.09
C MET A 1 -10.12 9.25 3.83
N LEU A 2 -10.86 8.14 3.98
CA LEU A 2 -10.38 6.77 3.80
C LEU A 2 -10.91 6.17 2.49
N ILE A 3 -10.04 5.59 1.65
CA ILE A 3 -10.40 4.87 0.43
C ILE A 3 -10.18 3.37 0.68
N ALA A 4 -11.25 2.58 0.62
CA ALA A 4 -11.12 1.12 0.58
C ALA A 4 -10.73 0.68 -0.83
N VAL A 5 -9.67 -0.12 -0.91
CA VAL A 5 -9.16 -0.70 -2.15
C VAL A 5 -9.52 -2.19 -2.15
N SER A 6 -10.44 -2.59 -3.02
CA SER A 6 -10.88 -3.98 -3.14
C SER A 6 -10.56 -4.52 -4.52
N GLY A 7 -9.70 -5.54 -4.58
CA GLY A 7 -9.39 -6.25 -5.82
C GLY A 7 -10.44 -7.28 -6.19
N THR A 8 -10.34 -7.82 -7.40
CA THR A 8 -11.11 -8.98 -7.88
C THR A 8 -10.35 -10.28 -7.62
N TRP A 9 -11.05 -11.41 -7.71
CA TRP A 9 -10.51 -12.76 -7.47
C TRP A 9 -9.39 -13.20 -8.43
N GLN A 10 -9.27 -12.52 -9.58
CA GLN A 10 -8.35 -12.84 -10.68
C GLN A 10 -7.29 -11.73 -10.86
N ASN A 11 -6.84 -11.14 -9.75
CA ASN A 11 -5.86 -10.09 -9.83
C ASN A 11 -4.47 -10.67 -10.18
N GLU A 12 -4.09 -10.52 -11.44
CA GLU A 12 -2.74 -10.84 -11.94
C GLU A 12 -1.75 -9.68 -11.71
N ARG A 13 -2.27 -8.48 -11.40
CA ARG A 13 -1.44 -7.31 -11.13
C ARG A 13 -0.97 -7.37 -9.67
N GLY A 14 0.30 -7.71 -9.48
CA GLY A 14 0.92 -7.82 -8.16
C GLY A 14 1.75 -6.60 -7.76
N PRO A 15 2.78 -6.77 -6.91
CA PRO A 15 3.54 -5.68 -6.30
C PRO A 15 4.28 -4.79 -7.30
N TYR A 16 4.67 -5.32 -8.47
CA TYR A 16 5.27 -4.51 -9.54
C TYR A 16 4.39 -3.31 -9.94
N PHE A 17 3.08 -3.47 -10.02
CA PHE A 17 2.17 -2.39 -10.37
C PHE A 17 1.96 -1.41 -9.21
N ALA A 18 1.98 -1.89 -7.95
CA ALA A 18 1.99 -1.03 -6.78
C ALA A 18 3.26 -0.16 -6.72
N GLU A 19 4.42 -0.73 -7.04
CA GLU A 19 5.68 0.01 -7.10
C GLU A 19 5.57 1.19 -8.06
N LYS A 20 5.09 0.96 -9.29
CA LYS A 20 4.92 2.03 -10.29
C LYS A 20 3.89 3.08 -9.86
N ALA A 21 2.80 2.66 -9.23
CA ALA A 21 1.83 3.59 -8.66
C ALA A 21 2.47 4.48 -7.58
N LEU A 22 3.22 3.89 -6.65
CA LEU A 22 3.87 4.62 -5.55
C LEU A 22 4.98 5.55 -6.06
N GLU A 23 5.74 5.15 -7.08
CA GLU A 23 6.72 6.02 -7.76
C GLU A 23 6.04 7.24 -8.39
N ALA A 24 4.92 7.05 -9.08
CA ALA A 24 4.15 8.12 -9.69
C ALA A 24 3.52 9.04 -8.64
N ILE A 25 2.98 8.48 -7.56
CA ILE A 25 2.43 9.24 -6.42
C ILE A 25 3.54 10.07 -5.78
N HIS A 26 4.73 9.51 -5.55
CA HIS A 26 5.87 10.25 -4.97
C HIS A 26 6.19 11.54 -5.75
N GLY A 27 6.07 11.51 -7.08
CA GLY A 27 6.33 12.68 -7.93
C GLY A 27 5.25 13.77 -7.85
N GLN A 28 4.06 13.44 -7.36
CA GLN A 28 2.90 14.32 -7.32
C GLN A 28 2.60 14.89 -5.92
N ILE A 29 3.18 14.30 -4.87
CA ILE A 29 2.96 14.73 -3.48
C ILE A 29 4.14 15.54 -2.91
N SER A 30 3.84 16.47 -2.01
CA SER A 30 4.82 17.28 -1.30
C SER A 30 5.33 16.59 -0.03
N ARG A 31 6.46 17.08 0.51
CA ARG A 31 7.05 16.54 1.76
C ARG A 31 6.19 16.74 3.02
N ARG A 32 5.26 17.69 2.98
CA ARG A 32 4.36 17.99 4.10
C ARG A 32 3.19 17.02 4.14
N ASP A 33 2.82 16.50 2.98
CA ASP A 33 1.66 15.65 2.80
C ASP A 33 1.93 14.27 3.40
N CYS A 34 0.91 13.71 4.02
CA CYS A 34 0.98 12.38 4.60
C CYS A 34 0.11 11.43 3.78
N LEU A 35 0.72 10.37 3.25
CA LEU A 35 0.02 9.24 2.66
C LEU A 35 0.04 8.09 3.66
N GLU A 36 -1.09 7.46 3.91
CA GLU A 36 -1.18 6.32 4.80
C GLU A 36 -1.73 5.10 4.08
N LEU A 37 -1.01 3.99 4.15
CA LEU A 37 -1.42 2.69 3.59
C LEU A 37 -1.77 1.75 4.73
N TRP A 38 -2.98 1.21 4.74
CA TRP A 38 -3.54 0.50 5.87
C TRP A 38 -3.91 -0.93 5.51
N PHE A 39 -3.77 -1.80 6.51
CA PHE A 39 -4.47 -3.07 6.60
C PHE A 39 -5.41 -3.02 7.79
N ALA A 40 -6.69 -3.33 7.60
CA ALA A 40 -7.66 -3.36 8.69
C ALA A 40 -8.74 -4.41 8.45
N CYS A 41 -9.33 -4.92 9.53
CA CYS A 41 -10.48 -5.82 9.46
C CYS A 41 -11.79 -5.02 9.59
N ARG A 42 -12.67 -5.09 8.58
CA ARG A 42 -14.01 -4.49 8.58
C ARG A 42 -15.04 -5.60 8.36
N GLN A 43 -16.08 -5.64 9.19
CA GLN A 43 -17.18 -6.63 9.11
C GLN A 43 -16.72 -8.11 9.07
N GLY A 44 -15.56 -8.43 9.68
CA GLY A 44 -15.03 -9.80 9.75
C GLY A 44 -14.12 -10.21 8.59
N HIS A 45 -13.79 -9.26 7.72
CA HIS A 45 -12.93 -9.46 6.57
C HIS A 45 -11.79 -8.44 6.56
N VAL A 46 -10.63 -8.84 6.06
CA VAL A 46 -9.47 -7.95 5.92
C VAL A 46 -9.63 -7.12 4.65
N GLY A 47 -9.32 -5.83 4.73
CA GLY A 47 -9.30 -4.90 3.60
C GLY A 47 -8.04 -4.06 3.59
N LEU A 48 -7.70 -3.58 2.39
CA LEU A 48 -6.66 -2.59 2.17
C LEU A 48 -7.31 -1.22 2.11
N PHE A 49 -6.70 -0.25 2.78
CA PHE A 49 -7.20 1.12 2.75
C PHE A 49 -6.07 2.09 2.50
N VAL A 50 -6.42 3.23 1.91
CA VAL A 50 -5.50 4.35 1.72
C VAL A 50 -6.14 5.60 2.28
N ALA A 51 -5.41 6.31 3.12
CA ALA A 51 -5.82 7.61 3.66
C ALA A 51 -4.76 8.65 3.33
N GLY A 52 -5.17 9.91 3.25
CA GLY A 52 -4.26 11.02 3.04
C GLY A 52 -5.00 12.35 3.08
N ASP A 53 -4.21 13.42 3.01
CA ASP A 53 -4.71 14.78 2.91
C ASP A 53 -5.49 14.98 1.60
N ASP A 54 -6.36 15.98 1.54
CA ASP A 54 -7.24 16.21 0.38
C ASP A 54 -6.46 16.42 -0.94
N GLU A 55 -5.25 16.99 -0.86
CA GLU A 55 -4.35 17.19 -2.00
C GLU A 55 -3.80 15.86 -2.54
N VAL A 56 -3.59 14.86 -1.68
CA VAL A 56 -3.06 13.53 -2.03
C VAL A 56 -4.13 12.63 -2.64
N ARG A 57 -5.40 12.94 -2.39
CA ARG A 57 -6.57 12.11 -2.73
C ARG A 57 -6.69 11.80 -4.22
N GLN A 58 -6.61 12.82 -5.06
CA GLN A 58 -6.77 12.66 -6.52
C GLN A 58 -5.57 11.96 -7.18
N PRO A 59 -4.31 12.35 -6.86
CA PRO A 59 -3.13 11.60 -7.30
C PRO A 59 -3.22 10.11 -6.98
N VAL A 60 -3.46 9.76 -5.71
CA VAL A 60 -3.54 8.37 -5.27
C VAL A 60 -4.63 7.61 -6.01
N ARG A 61 -5.84 8.17 -6.09
CA ARG A 61 -6.95 7.50 -6.77
C ARG A 61 -6.63 7.24 -8.23
N THR A 62 -6.08 8.23 -8.93
CA THR A 62 -5.75 8.14 -10.35
C THR A 62 -4.67 7.09 -10.59
N GLN A 63 -3.58 7.12 -9.81
CA GLN A 63 -2.49 6.17 -9.96
C GLN A 63 -2.89 4.75 -9.56
N LEU A 64 -3.69 4.56 -8.51
CA LEU A 64 -4.19 3.24 -8.12
C LEU A 64 -5.18 2.68 -9.14
N GLN A 65 -6.07 3.50 -9.71
CA GLN A 65 -6.98 3.05 -10.77
C GLN A 65 -6.20 2.68 -12.04
N ALA A 66 -5.16 3.43 -12.40
CA ALA A 66 -4.31 3.10 -13.54
C ALA A 66 -3.52 1.79 -13.32
N ALA A 67 -2.96 1.62 -12.13
CA ALA A 67 -2.24 0.41 -11.74
C ALA A 67 -3.19 -0.79 -11.61
N TYR A 68 -4.41 -0.60 -11.13
CA TYR A 68 -5.42 -1.64 -10.91
C TYR A 68 -6.80 -1.22 -11.43
N PRO A 69 -7.05 -1.30 -12.76
CA PRO A 69 -8.30 -0.88 -13.38
C PRO A 69 -9.52 -1.62 -12.83
N GLU A 70 -9.32 -2.87 -12.44
CA GLU A 70 -10.37 -3.75 -11.91
C GLU A 70 -10.61 -3.57 -10.41
N ALA A 71 -9.79 -2.77 -9.73
CA ALA A 71 -9.97 -2.51 -8.32
C ALA A 71 -11.13 -1.54 -8.09
N LEU A 72 -11.99 -1.89 -7.14
CA LEU A 72 -13.06 -1.01 -6.67
C LEU A 72 -12.50 -0.07 -5.59
N LEU A 73 -12.49 1.22 -5.88
CA LEU A 73 -12.09 2.29 -4.96
C LEU A 73 -13.33 2.93 -4.32
N THR A 74 -13.66 2.50 -3.10
CA THR A 74 -14.83 2.99 -2.35
C THR A 74 -14.40 4.06 -1.36
N GLU A 75 -14.97 5.26 -1.47
CA GLU A 75 -14.76 6.34 -0.50
C GLU A 75 -15.60 6.03 0.75
N LEU A 76 -14.95 5.99 1.91
CA LEU A 76 -15.58 5.76 3.20
C LEU A 76 -15.53 7.05 4.02
N ALA A 77 -16.54 7.27 4.86
CA ALA A 77 -16.47 8.31 5.86
C ALA A 77 -15.28 8.04 6.82
N ASP A 78 -14.75 9.08 7.46
CA ASP A 78 -13.56 9.02 8.32
C ASP A 78 -13.80 8.27 9.65
N ASP A 79 -14.77 7.35 9.69
CA ASP A 79 -14.82 6.29 10.70
C ASP A 79 -13.60 5.39 10.54
N ALA A 80 -12.50 5.81 11.17
CA ALA A 80 -11.33 5.00 11.39
C ALA A 80 -11.79 3.63 11.91
N PRO A 81 -11.22 2.51 11.42
CA PRO A 81 -11.54 1.16 11.90
C PRO A 81 -11.10 0.92 13.37
N ASP A 82 -10.80 1.98 14.11
CA ASP A 82 -10.27 1.96 15.46
C ASP A 82 -11.39 1.81 16.48
N GLY A 83 -11.46 0.61 17.06
CA GLY A 83 -12.19 0.31 18.28
C GLY A 83 -13.71 0.42 18.20
N ARG A 84 -14.41 -0.28 19.09
CA ARG A 84 -15.76 0.11 19.49
C ARG A 84 -15.66 1.10 20.65
N PRO A 85 -16.66 1.96 20.87
CA PRO A 85 -16.74 2.74 22.11
C PRO A 85 -16.59 1.81 23.32
N GLY A 86 -15.58 2.06 24.16
CA GLY A 86 -15.26 1.22 25.34
C GLY A 86 -14.13 0.19 25.17
N ASP A 87 -13.59 0.00 23.95
CA ASP A 87 -12.41 -0.83 23.74
C ASP A 87 -11.13 -0.13 24.22
N ARG A 88 -10.19 -0.91 24.77
CA ARG A 88 -8.82 -0.45 25.00
C ARG A 88 -7.98 -0.73 23.75
N SER A 89 -7.02 0.14 23.48
CA SER A 89 -6.12 0.01 22.33
C SER A 89 -4.67 -0.10 22.79
N TRP A 90 -3.94 -1.03 22.19
CA TRP A 90 -2.51 -1.25 22.41
C TRP A 90 -1.78 -1.01 21.10
N THR A 91 -0.71 -0.20 21.14
CA THR A 91 -0.01 0.26 19.95
C THR A 91 1.49 0.00 20.03
N THR A 92 2.04 -0.55 18.96
CA THR A 92 3.49 -0.71 18.75
C THR A 92 3.90 0.04 17.50
N GLU A 93 5.04 0.73 17.59
CA GLU A 93 5.73 1.28 16.41
C GLU A 93 6.88 0.35 16.03
N LEU A 94 6.96 0.00 14.75
CA LEU A 94 8.11 -0.70 14.21
C LEU A 94 9.15 0.31 13.74
N TRP A 95 10.43 0.00 13.95
CA TRP A 95 11.54 0.76 13.42
C TRP A 95 12.46 -0.17 12.63
N LEU A 96 13.05 0.34 11.55
CA LEU A 96 13.97 -0.44 10.73
C LEU A 96 15.41 -0.13 11.13
N ARG A 97 16.16 -1.18 11.51
CA ARG A 97 17.59 -1.06 11.76
C ARG A 97 18.34 -0.98 10.43
N HIS A 98 19.29 -0.05 10.33
CA HIS A 98 20.10 0.18 9.13
C HIS A 98 19.25 0.43 7.87
N ASP A 99 18.44 1.48 7.91
CA ASP A 99 17.45 1.80 6.89
C ASP A 99 18.01 2.12 5.49
N ILE A 100 19.32 2.24 5.35
CA ILE A 100 20.00 2.36 4.05
C ILE A 100 20.04 1.04 3.25
N TYR A 101 19.97 -0.10 3.93
CA TYR A 101 19.92 -1.40 3.26
C TYR A 101 18.48 -1.75 2.92
N PRO A 102 18.23 -2.44 1.79
CA PRO A 102 16.90 -2.88 1.45
C PRO A 102 16.42 -4.00 2.38
N ILE A 103 15.12 -3.99 2.68
CA ILE A 103 14.41 -5.21 3.10
C ILE A 103 14.31 -6.17 1.91
N ARG A 104 13.88 -7.42 2.15
CA ARG A 104 13.57 -8.33 1.04
C ARG A 104 12.54 -7.69 0.12
N ARG A 105 12.85 -7.65 -1.17
CA ARG A 105 12.01 -7.04 -2.21
C ARG A 105 11.10 -8.09 -2.83
N HIS A 106 9.97 -7.67 -3.40
CA HIS A 106 9.00 -8.58 -4.02
C HIS A 106 9.63 -9.47 -5.11
N SER A 107 10.65 -8.98 -5.81
CA SER A 107 11.42 -9.71 -6.81
C SER A 107 12.14 -10.94 -6.24
N GLU A 108 12.48 -10.93 -4.95
CA GLU A 108 13.13 -12.04 -4.23
C GLU A 108 12.13 -13.12 -3.77
N TYR A 109 10.82 -12.88 -3.89
CA TYR A 109 9.76 -13.87 -3.60
C TYR A 109 9.29 -14.65 -4.84
N ALA A 110 9.90 -14.39 -5.99
CA ALA A 110 9.74 -15.20 -7.18
C ALA A 110 10.80 -16.32 -7.16
N ASP A 111 10.36 -17.58 -7.18
CA ASP A 111 11.28 -18.69 -7.40
C ASP A 111 11.66 -18.74 -8.88
N ALA A 112 12.96 -18.56 -9.16
CA ALA A 112 13.50 -18.59 -10.52
C ALA A 112 13.43 -19.99 -11.15
N VAL A 113 13.39 -21.05 -10.34
CA VAL A 113 13.38 -22.44 -10.81
C VAL A 113 11.96 -22.87 -11.15
N ASP A 114 11.04 -22.72 -10.19
CA ASP A 114 9.67 -23.20 -10.34
C ASP A 114 8.74 -22.18 -11.02
N ARG A 115 9.23 -20.95 -11.29
CA ARG A 115 8.46 -19.80 -11.80
C ARG A 115 7.21 -19.50 -10.96
N THR A 116 7.24 -19.88 -9.68
CA THR A 116 6.16 -19.62 -8.74
C THR A 116 6.43 -18.32 -8.01
N PHE A 117 5.43 -17.44 -8.00
CA PHE A 117 5.48 -16.18 -7.26
C PHE A 117 4.67 -16.32 -5.98
N VAL A 118 5.33 -16.25 -4.83
CA VAL A 118 4.66 -16.26 -3.53
C VAL A 118 4.38 -14.81 -3.12
N ASP A 119 3.10 -14.47 -2.99
CA ASP A 119 2.73 -13.11 -2.64
C ASP A 119 3.19 -12.74 -1.20
N PRO A 120 4.06 -11.74 -1.03
CA PRO A 120 4.60 -11.40 0.28
C PRO A 120 3.56 -10.74 1.20
N VAL A 121 2.53 -10.09 0.67
CA VAL A 121 1.49 -9.46 1.47
C VAL A 121 0.61 -10.50 2.16
N ALA A 122 0.54 -11.73 1.63
CA ALA A 122 -0.12 -12.85 2.30
C ALA A 122 0.42 -13.10 3.72
N ILE A 123 1.71 -12.82 3.97
CA ILE A 123 2.36 -12.96 5.28
C ILE A 123 1.70 -12.02 6.29
N ILE A 124 1.54 -10.73 5.97
CA ILE A 124 0.92 -9.73 6.85
C ILE A 124 -0.57 -10.04 7.05
N LEU A 125 -1.25 -10.34 5.96
CA LEU A 125 -2.68 -10.59 5.94
C LEU A 125 -3.08 -11.82 6.76
N SER A 126 -2.28 -12.88 6.75
CA SER A 126 -2.54 -14.11 7.51
C SER A 126 -2.48 -13.91 9.03
N ALA A 127 -1.77 -12.89 9.51
CA ALA A 127 -1.70 -12.55 10.93
C ALA A 127 -2.84 -11.66 11.41
N LEU A 128 -3.63 -11.09 10.50
CA LEU A 128 -4.77 -10.26 10.85
C LEU A 128 -5.99 -11.14 11.22
N PRO A 129 -6.80 -10.72 12.20
CA PRO A 129 -7.98 -11.46 12.61
C PRO A 129 -8.98 -11.55 11.46
N THR A 130 -9.39 -12.78 11.11
CA THR A 130 -10.47 -13.06 10.18
C THR A 130 -11.64 -13.72 10.90
N GLY A 131 -12.88 -13.32 10.58
CA GLY A 131 -14.09 -13.92 11.13
C GLY A 131 -14.81 -13.12 12.24
N ARG A 132 -15.90 -13.70 12.74
CA ARG A 132 -16.80 -13.15 13.78
C ARG A 132 -16.22 -13.24 15.20
N THR A 133 -14.90 -13.31 15.37
CA THR A 133 -14.21 -13.12 16.65
C THR A 133 -14.27 -11.64 17.02
N GLY A 134 -15.49 -11.17 17.27
CA GLY A 134 -15.88 -9.76 17.37
C GLY A 134 -15.38 -9.03 18.62
N SER A 135 -14.33 -9.52 19.27
CA SER A 135 -13.68 -8.87 20.41
C SER A 135 -12.34 -8.26 20.06
N VAL A 136 -11.58 -8.75 19.06
CA VAL A 136 -10.23 -8.20 18.79
C VAL A 136 -10.15 -7.69 17.37
N ARG A 137 -9.75 -6.42 17.23
CA ARG A 137 -9.50 -5.75 15.96
C ARG A 137 -8.03 -5.39 15.88
N ALA A 138 -7.45 -5.53 14.70
CA ALA A 138 -6.08 -5.12 14.45
C ALA A 138 -6.02 -4.25 13.20
N THR A 139 -5.18 -3.21 13.27
CA THR A 139 -4.88 -2.29 12.18
C THR A 139 -3.36 -2.16 12.06
N VAL A 140 -2.86 -2.19 10.82
CA VAL A 140 -1.46 -1.95 10.49
C VAL A 140 -1.43 -0.75 9.57
N ARG A 141 -0.78 0.34 9.98
CA ARG A 141 -0.69 1.60 9.24
C ARG A 141 0.75 1.89 8.87
N LEU A 142 0.98 2.13 7.58
CA LEU A 142 2.24 2.63 7.05
C LEU A 142 2.03 4.11 6.73
N HIS A 143 2.62 4.99 7.52
CA HIS A 143 2.63 6.44 7.26
C HIS A 143 3.84 6.76 6.39
N LEU A 144 3.59 7.39 5.24
CA LEU A 144 4.56 7.67 4.19
C LEU A 144 4.65 9.17 3.96
N ARG A 145 5.87 9.67 3.88
CA ARG A 145 6.17 11.03 3.43
C ARG A 145 7.34 11.02 2.47
N PRO A 146 7.36 11.85 1.41
CA PRO A 146 8.53 11.98 0.56
C PRO A 146 9.79 12.34 1.36
N CYS A 147 10.88 11.62 1.12
CA CYS A 147 12.13 11.81 1.86
C CYS A 147 12.71 13.22 1.63
N SER A 148 13.24 13.82 2.69
CA SER A 148 13.95 15.08 2.58
C SER A 148 15.27 14.95 1.79
N THR A 149 15.67 16.02 1.10
CA THR A 149 16.92 16.09 0.32
C THR A 149 18.13 15.89 1.22
N THR A 150 18.12 16.48 2.41
CA THR A 150 19.18 16.32 3.41
C THR A 150 19.29 14.88 3.89
N ARG A 151 18.16 14.21 4.17
CA ARG A 151 18.15 12.81 4.59
C ARG A 151 18.67 11.90 3.48
N ARG A 152 18.25 12.13 2.23
CA ARG A 152 18.73 11.39 1.06
C ARG A 152 20.24 11.59 0.85
N TRP A 153 20.71 12.83 0.93
CA TRP A 153 22.14 13.14 0.82
C TRP A 153 22.96 12.45 1.90
N LEU A 154 22.53 12.50 3.17
CA LEU A 154 23.22 11.80 4.27
C LEU A 154 23.30 10.30 4.04
N ALA A 155 22.22 9.67 3.55
CA ALA A 155 22.21 8.25 3.22
C ALA A 155 23.22 7.92 2.11
N GLN A 156 23.25 8.72 1.04
CA GLN A 156 24.20 8.56 -0.06
C GLN A 156 25.66 8.75 0.40
N GLN A 157 25.93 9.73 1.27
CA GLN A 157 27.27 9.90 1.85
C GLN A 157 27.65 8.73 2.74
N THR A 158 26.73 8.21 3.54
CA THR A 158 26.95 7.03 4.38
C THR A 158 27.36 5.84 3.52
N ILE A 159 26.67 5.59 2.40
CA ILE A 159 27.00 4.50 1.47
C ILE A 159 28.39 4.70 0.84
N ARG A 160 28.70 5.92 0.38
CA ARG A 160 30.03 6.24 -0.16
C ARG A 160 31.14 6.01 0.84
N GLN A 161 30.93 6.40 2.10
CA GLN A 161 31.90 6.19 3.18
C GLN A 161 32.06 4.70 3.50
N LEU A 162 30.96 3.94 3.56
CA LEU A 162 30.99 2.49 3.79
C LEU A 162 31.71 1.70 2.69
N ALA A 163 31.69 2.20 1.44
CA ALA A 163 32.42 1.60 0.33
C ALA A 163 33.94 1.89 0.39
N GLY A 164 34.40 2.75 1.30
CA GLY A 164 35.81 3.04 1.50
C GLY A 164 36.57 1.90 2.18
N SER A 165 37.87 1.80 1.90
CA SER A 165 38.78 0.75 2.41
C SER A 165 38.81 0.66 3.95
N TYR A 166 38.62 1.78 4.66
CA TYR A 166 38.66 1.82 6.14
C TYR A 166 37.63 0.90 6.80
N PHE A 167 36.35 1.04 6.42
CA PHE A 167 35.26 0.30 7.06
C PHE A 167 35.23 -1.17 6.62
N CYS A 168 35.88 -1.50 5.50
CA CYS A 168 36.13 -2.89 5.13
C CYS A 168 37.18 -3.54 6.04
N ARG A 169 38.23 -2.82 6.44
CA ARG A 169 39.29 -3.34 7.33
C ARG A 169 38.88 -3.40 8.81
N HIS A 170 37.98 -2.52 9.26
CA HIS A 170 37.58 -2.42 10.67
C HIS A 170 36.07 -2.70 10.88
N PRO A 171 35.65 -3.96 11.09
CA PRO A 171 34.24 -4.34 11.22
C PRO A 171 33.55 -3.73 12.46
N LEU A 172 34.27 -3.55 13.57
CA LEU A 172 33.73 -2.91 14.77
C LEU A 172 33.40 -1.43 14.52
N MET A 173 34.30 -0.71 13.86
CA MET A 173 34.08 0.70 13.51
C MET A 173 32.97 0.85 12.48
N ARG A 174 32.89 -0.06 11.50
CA ARG A 174 31.78 -0.13 10.54
C ARG A 174 30.44 -0.24 11.24
N HIS A 175 30.32 -1.12 12.24
CA HIS A 175 29.08 -1.32 12.98
C HIS A 175 28.66 -0.09 13.78
N LEU A 176 29.60 0.53 14.50
CA LEU A 176 29.35 1.75 15.28
C LEU A 176 28.95 2.93 14.38
N PHE A 177 29.71 3.15 13.31
CA PHE A 177 29.43 4.17 12.32
C PHE A 177 28.05 3.97 11.70
N LEU A 178 27.74 2.74 11.25
CA LEU A 178 26.44 2.42 10.67
C LEU A 178 25.31 2.69 11.67
N ARG A 179 25.46 2.29 12.93
CA ARG A 179 24.46 2.54 13.99
C ARG A 179 24.19 4.03 14.19
N TRP A 180 25.21 4.87 14.12
CA TRP A 180 25.05 6.33 14.29
C TRP A 180 24.55 7.03 13.03
N ALA A 181 25.06 6.65 11.86
CA ALA A 181 24.66 7.21 10.57
C ALA A 181 23.20 6.88 10.19
N THR A 182 22.68 5.72 10.63
CA THR A 182 21.27 5.32 10.47
C THR A 182 20.43 5.58 11.71
N SER A 183 20.88 6.45 12.63
CA SER A 183 20.11 6.81 13.83
C SER A 183 18.81 7.56 13.48
N GLU A 184 17.79 7.47 14.32
CA GLU A 184 16.54 8.27 14.18
C GLU A 184 16.76 9.76 14.49
N PHE A 185 17.84 10.10 15.19
CA PHE A 185 18.13 11.47 15.59
C PHE A 185 18.99 12.17 14.53
N SER A 186 18.41 13.18 13.85
CA SER A 186 19.11 13.96 12.81
C SER A 186 20.49 14.48 13.22
N PRO A 187 20.69 15.06 14.43
CA PRO A 187 22.01 15.56 14.82
C PRO A 187 23.07 14.46 14.91
N VAL A 188 22.71 13.28 15.44
CA VAL A 188 23.62 12.13 15.56
C VAL A 188 24.05 11.64 14.18
N ARG A 189 23.12 11.61 13.22
CA ARG A 189 23.42 11.22 11.84
C ARG A 189 24.38 12.19 11.16
N ILE A 190 24.13 13.49 11.30
CA ILE A 190 24.97 14.54 10.71
C ILE A 190 26.39 14.45 11.30
N ALA A 191 26.50 14.34 12.62
CA ALA A 191 27.79 14.19 13.31
C ALA A 191 28.52 12.92 12.86
N ALA A 192 27.82 11.79 12.72
CA ALA A 192 28.41 10.54 12.26
C ALA A 192 28.96 10.65 10.83
N VAL A 193 28.17 11.18 9.89
CA VAL A 193 28.59 11.36 8.48
C VAL A 193 29.73 12.37 8.38
N ALA A 194 29.72 13.44 9.17
CA ALA A 194 30.82 14.40 9.23
C ALA A 194 32.11 13.76 9.75
N ALA A 195 32.05 13.02 10.86
CA ALA A 195 33.19 12.28 11.41
C ALA A 195 33.71 11.23 10.42
N GLY A 196 32.81 10.46 9.79
CA GLY A 196 33.18 9.49 8.76
C GLY A 196 33.89 10.13 7.57
N SER A 197 33.45 11.33 7.15
CA SER A 197 34.09 12.05 6.04
C SER A 197 35.53 12.47 6.33
N LEU A 198 35.85 12.80 7.59
CA LEU A 198 37.21 13.14 8.01
C LEU A 198 38.13 11.91 7.97
N VAL A 199 37.62 10.75 8.41
CA VAL A 199 38.36 9.49 8.40
C VAL A 199 38.60 9.01 6.96
N THR A 200 37.59 9.06 6.10
CA THR A 200 37.70 8.55 4.72
C THR A 200 38.49 9.48 3.79
N ARG A 201 38.59 10.78 4.08
CA ARG A 201 39.38 11.74 3.27
C ARG A 201 40.90 11.48 3.35
N GLN A 202 41.35 10.80 4.40
CA GLN A 202 42.79 10.57 4.65
C GLN A 202 43.32 9.27 4.04
N LEU A 203 42.48 8.46 3.39
CA LEU A 203 42.85 7.13 2.90
C LEU A 203 42.78 7.07 1.37
N PRO A 204 43.79 6.51 0.68
CA PRO A 204 43.75 6.28 -0.75
C PRO A 204 42.54 5.41 -1.12
N SER A 205 41.99 5.64 -2.32
CA SER A 205 40.96 4.75 -2.89
C SER A 205 41.48 3.31 -2.91
N PRO A 206 40.64 2.30 -2.60
CA PRO A 206 41.06 0.90 -2.57
C PRO A 206 41.64 0.50 -3.92
N GLY A 207 42.85 -0.05 -3.91
CA GLY A 207 43.53 -0.59 -5.10
C GLY A 207 42.87 -1.88 -5.58
N ASP A 208 43.04 -2.20 -6.86
CA ASP A 208 42.32 -3.29 -7.54
C ASP A 208 42.49 -4.68 -6.89
N ASN A 209 43.61 -4.92 -6.19
CA ASN A 209 43.87 -6.17 -5.47
C ASN A 209 42.99 -6.39 -4.22
N GLU A 210 42.50 -5.32 -3.57
CA GLU A 210 41.63 -5.46 -2.39
C GLU A 210 40.18 -5.85 -2.74
N ARG A 211 39.76 -5.55 -3.99
CA ARG A 211 38.42 -5.89 -4.50
C ARG A 211 38.24 -7.39 -4.77
N LEU A 212 39.33 -8.13 -4.95
CA LEU A 212 39.32 -9.55 -5.31
C LEU A 212 39.11 -10.52 -4.12
N SER A 213 38.97 -10.00 -2.89
CA SER A 213 38.76 -10.86 -1.71
C SER A 213 37.28 -11.28 -1.57
N PRO A 214 36.97 -12.52 -1.12
CA PRO A 214 35.58 -12.98 -0.95
C PRO A 214 34.75 -12.10 0.01
N VAL A 215 35.40 -11.53 1.03
CA VAL A 215 34.78 -10.61 2.00
C VAL A 215 34.50 -9.25 1.35
N ALA A 216 35.38 -8.78 0.45
CA ALA A 216 35.13 -7.56 -0.32
C ALA A 216 33.96 -7.75 -1.29
N HIS A 217 33.86 -8.88 -2.01
CA HIS A 217 32.74 -9.17 -2.91
C HIS A 217 31.38 -9.18 -2.20
N LEU A 218 31.30 -9.79 -1.00
CA LEU A 218 30.11 -9.73 -0.16
C LEU A 218 29.80 -8.30 0.29
N GLY A 219 30.82 -7.53 0.68
CA GLY A 219 30.67 -6.12 1.05
C GLY A 219 30.20 -5.24 -0.10
N GLU A 220 30.74 -5.46 -1.30
CA GLU A 220 30.45 -4.74 -2.54
C GLU A 220 29.01 -4.97 -2.98
N SER A 221 28.57 -6.24 -3.03
CA SER A 221 27.18 -6.62 -3.30
C SER A 221 26.18 -5.93 -2.36
N LEU A 222 26.49 -5.86 -1.06
CA LEU A 222 25.65 -5.17 -0.07
C LEU A 222 25.63 -3.65 -0.27
N THR A 223 26.78 -3.04 -0.59
CA THR A 223 26.83 -1.61 -0.89
C THR A 223 26.11 -1.27 -2.18
N ASP A 224 26.14 -2.15 -3.18
CA ASP A 224 25.46 -1.94 -4.45
C ASP A 224 23.94 -2.05 -4.32
N ALA A 225 23.45 -3.00 -3.52
CA ALA A 225 22.03 -3.06 -3.15
C ALA A 225 21.57 -1.78 -2.40
N ALA A 226 22.41 -1.23 -1.52
CA ALA A 226 22.14 0.04 -0.86
C ALA A 226 22.18 1.24 -1.82
N LYS A 227 23.12 1.27 -2.78
CA LYS A 227 23.20 2.30 -3.84
C LYS A 227 21.95 2.28 -4.72
N ASP A 228 21.49 1.10 -5.15
CA ASP A 228 20.26 0.94 -5.92
C ASP A 228 19.06 1.52 -5.16
N LYS A 229 18.84 1.08 -3.91
CA LYS A 229 17.77 1.61 -3.04
C LYS A 229 17.84 3.13 -2.90
N CYS A 230 19.01 3.68 -2.56
CA CYS A 230 19.19 5.12 -2.31
C CYS A 230 19.29 5.98 -3.58
N GLY A 231 19.36 5.36 -4.76
CA GLY A 231 19.25 6.01 -6.05
C GLY A 231 17.80 6.28 -6.47
N ARG A 232 16.83 5.54 -5.90
CA ARG A 232 15.40 5.65 -6.23
C ARG A 232 14.68 6.72 -5.41
N ASN A 233 13.39 6.90 -5.70
CA ASN A 233 12.51 7.72 -4.89
C ASN A 233 12.24 7.04 -3.54
N LEU A 234 12.63 7.73 -2.47
CA LEU A 234 12.54 7.25 -1.09
C LEU A 234 11.44 7.97 -0.33
N PHE A 235 10.75 7.22 0.51
CA PHE A 235 9.82 7.70 1.52
C PHE A 235 10.42 7.56 2.92
N GLU A 236 10.19 8.56 3.76
CA GLU A 236 10.28 8.42 5.21
C GLU A 236 9.03 7.72 5.71
N THR A 237 9.20 6.49 6.20
CA THR A 237 8.12 5.58 6.56
C THR A 237 8.08 5.34 8.06
N ARG A 238 6.87 5.28 8.62
CA ARG A 238 6.60 4.79 9.99
C ARG A 238 5.54 3.72 9.91
N ILE A 239 5.77 2.58 10.57
CA ILE A 239 4.79 1.50 10.64
C ILE A 239 4.24 1.43 12.07
N VAL A 240 2.93 1.56 12.20
CA VAL A 240 2.21 1.52 13.47
C VAL A 240 1.24 0.36 13.43
N ILE A 241 1.32 -0.52 14.42
CA ILE A 241 0.39 -1.62 14.63
C ILE A 241 -0.47 -1.25 15.84
N THR A 242 -1.78 -1.20 15.65
CA THR A 242 -2.74 -0.96 16.72
C THR A 242 -3.69 -2.14 16.83
N VAL A 243 -3.87 -2.64 18.04
CA VAL A 243 -4.85 -3.69 18.35
C VAL A 243 -5.83 -3.13 19.36
N SER A 244 -7.12 -3.24 19.08
CA SER A 244 -8.20 -2.78 19.95
C SER A 244 -9.06 -3.96 20.39
N ALA A 245 -9.39 -4.03 21.68
CA ALA A 245 -10.26 -5.06 22.23
C ALA A 245 -10.95 -4.62 23.52
N PRO A 246 -12.06 -5.26 23.92
CA PRO A 246 -12.66 -5.08 25.23
C PRO A 246 -11.66 -5.42 26.35
N PRO A 247 -11.76 -4.77 27.52
CA PRO A 247 -10.84 -4.99 28.65
C PRO A 247 -10.68 -6.47 29.05
N LYS A 248 -11.74 -7.28 28.92
CA LYS A 248 -11.72 -8.72 29.24
C LYS A 248 -10.81 -9.55 28.30
N ALA A 249 -10.50 -9.05 27.11
CA ALA A 249 -9.74 -9.75 26.07
C ALA A 249 -8.31 -9.21 25.89
N GLU A 250 -7.76 -8.50 26.89
CA GLU A 250 -6.42 -7.91 26.84
C GLU A 250 -5.31 -8.92 26.49
N ARG A 251 -5.36 -10.14 27.07
CA ARG A 251 -4.36 -11.19 26.78
C ARG A 251 -4.35 -11.57 25.30
N SER A 252 -5.53 -11.73 24.71
CA SER A 252 -5.69 -12.04 23.28
C SER A 252 -5.22 -10.90 22.39
N ALA A 253 -5.50 -9.64 22.78
CA ALA A 253 -5.01 -8.45 22.07
C ALA A 253 -3.48 -8.37 22.05
N LEU A 254 -2.83 -8.57 23.20
CA LEU A 254 -1.37 -8.58 23.30
C LEU A 254 -0.72 -9.75 22.56
N GLN A 255 -1.37 -10.91 22.52
CA GLN A 255 -0.90 -12.05 21.73
C GLN A 255 -1.00 -11.75 20.23
N MET A 256 -2.10 -11.15 19.77
CA MET A 256 -2.30 -10.74 18.38
C MET A 256 -1.29 -9.67 17.96
N LEU A 257 -1.06 -8.67 18.82
CA LEU A 257 -0.05 -7.64 18.59
C LEU A 257 1.33 -8.29 18.36
N ARG A 258 1.75 -9.21 19.24
CA ARG A 258 3.01 -9.96 19.08
C ARG A 258 3.04 -10.83 17.83
N GLN A 259 1.91 -11.40 17.41
CA GLN A 259 1.82 -12.21 16.19
C GLN A 259 2.07 -11.35 14.95
N ILE A 260 1.40 -10.20 14.84
CA ILE A 260 1.60 -9.25 13.73
C ILE A 260 3.01 -8.67 13.78
N GLU A 261 3.55 -8.36 14.96
CA GLU A 261 4.95 -7.89 15.08
C GLU A 261 5.99 -8.92 14.59
N ARG A 262 5.67 -10.23 14.64
CA ARG A 262 6.57 -11.29 14.18
C ARG A 262 6.51 -11.52 12.67
N THR A 263 5.40 -11.20 12.02
CA THR A 263 5.32 -11.34 10.55
C THR A 263 6.29 -10.41 9.83
N PHE A 264 6.57 -9.24 10.40
CA PHE A 264 7.54 -8.29 9.83
C PHE A 264 8.99 -8.82 9.85
N ASP A 265 9.32 -9.77 10.72
CA ASP A 265 10.66 -10.38 10.75
C ASP A 265 10.97 -11.13 9.43
N ALA A 266 9.95 -11.64 8.73
CA ALA A 266 10.10 -12.37 7.47
C ALA A 266 10.56 -11.50 6.28
N PHE A 267 10.35 -10.18 6.38
CA PHE A 267 10.78 -9.19 5.39
C PHE A 267 12.20 -8.67 5.67
N GLY A 268 12.66 -8.82 6.91
CA GLY A 268 13.99 -8.40 7.30
C GLY A 268 15.07 -9.33 6.75
N THR A 269 16.23 -8.77 6.45
CA THR A 269 17.43 -9.54 6.13
C THR A 269 18.35 -9.55 7.35
N PRO A 270 18.71 -10.72 7.90
CA PRO A 270 19.53 -10.81 9.10
C PRO A 270 20.81 -9.97 8.98
N ARG A 271 21.14 -9.23 10.05
CA ARG A 271 22.31 -8.33 10.15
C ARG A 271 22.33 -7.10 9.22
N LEU A 272 21.35 -6.95 8.32
CA LEU A 272 21.17 -5.79 7.45
C LEU A 272 19.97 -4.96 7.93
N ALA A 273 18.91 -4.91 7.11
CA ALA A 273 17.64 -4.29 7.39
C ALA A 273 16.76 -5.24 8.22
N SER A 274 16.62 -4.97 9.52
CA SER A 274 15.79 -5.79 10.41
C SER A 274 14.80 -4.93 11.17
N PHE A 275 13.55 -5.37 11.25
CA PHE A 275 12.53 -4.69 12.04
C PHE A 275 12.78 -4.89 13.54
N GLY A 276 12.79 -3.78 14.27
CA GLY A 276 12.76 -3.76 15.72
C GLY A 276 11.42 -3.20 16.21
N ARG A 277 11.11 -3.46 17.48
CA ARG A 277 9.82 -3.11 18.09
C ARG A 277 10.04 -2.07 19.19
N ARG A 278 9.17 -1.08 19.26
CA ARG A 278 9.10 -0.15 20.38
C ARG A 278 7.65 0.07 20.75
N ARG A 279 7.32 -0.10 22.03
CA ARG A 279 5.99 0.25 22.53
C ARG A 279 5.80 1.74 22.32
N SER A 280 4.76 2.11 21.58
CA SER A 280 4.46 3.50 21.29
C SER A 280 3.43 4.00 22.30
N LEU A 281 3.55 5.25 22.71
CA LEU A 281 2.46 5.93 23.42
C LEU A 281 1.36 6.25 22.41
N PRO A 282 0.08 6.36 22.82
CA PRO A 282 -1.07 6.48 21.92
C PRO A 282 -0.98 7.61 20.88
N PHE A 283 -0.17 8.64 21.13
CA PHE A 283 0.12 9.71 20.17
C PHE A 283 1.55 10.24 20.39
N PRO A 284 2.43 10.29 19.38
CA PRO A 284 3.72 10.95 19.54
C PRO A 284 3.56 12.48 19.47
N ARG A 285 3.76 13.16 20.60
CA ARG A 285 3.82 14.64 20.75
C ARG A 285 4.98 15.33 19.98
N ARG A 286 5.81 14.58 19.25
CA ARG A 286 6.83 15.07 18.31
C ARG A 286 7.09 13.97 17.29
N GLN A 287 6.80 14.23 16.02
CA GLN A 287 7.10 13.28 14.94
C GLN A 287 8.63 13.09 14.86
N ARG A 288 9.13 11.93 15.32
CA ARG A 288 10.51 11.49 15.01
C ARG A 288 10.62 11.22 13.51
N SER A 289 11.81 11.34 12.92
CA SER A 289 11.98 11.00 11.50
C SER A 289 11.70 9.51 11.28
N GLY A 290 10.93 9.19 10.24
CA GLY A 290 10.73 7.80 9.82
C GLY A 290 12.02 7.16 9.30
N PHE A 291 11.96 5.86 9.02
CA PHE A 291 13.04 5.13 8.36
C PHE A 291 12.85 5.15 6.83
N LEU A 292 13.94 5.00 6.09
CA LEU A 292 13.93 5.07 4.63
C LEU A 292 13.41 3.79 3.98
N MET A 293 12.42 3.94 3.11
CA MET A 293 11.93 2.88 2.23
C MET A 293 11.78 3.38 0.80
N SER A 294 12.16 2.55 -0.16
CA SER A 294 11.88 2.77 -1.58
C SER A 294 10.45 2.35 -1.93
N ALA A 295 9.95 2.80 -3.08
CA ALA A 295 8.65 2.37 -3.60
C ALA A 295 8.57 0.84 -3.79
N GLU A 296 9.66 0.17 -4.17
CA GLU A 296 9.71 -1.29 -4.32
C GLU A 296 9.53 -2.01 -2.97
N GLU A 297 10.21 -1.54 -1.92
CA GLU A 297 10.05 -2.11 -0.58
C GLU A 297 8.66 -1.85 0.00
N LEU A 298 8.10 -0.67 -0.25
CA LEU A 298 6.72 -0.36 0.15
C LEU A 298 5.70 -1.22 -0.59
N ALA A 299 5.91 -1.43 -1.89
CA ALA A 299 5.08 -2.32 -2.69
C ALA A 299 5.17 -3.78 -2.23
N THR A 300 6.32 -4.18 -1.68
CA THR A 300 6.49 -5.52 -1.07
C THR A 300 5.67 -5.67 0.22
N LEU A 301 5.52 -4.58 0.98
CA LEU A 301 4.73 -4.56 2.21
C LEU A 301 3.24 -4.27 1.97
N TRP A 302 2.88 -3.57 0.89
CA TRP A 302 1.53 -3.15 0.58
C TRP A 302 1.29 -3.15 -0.93
N HIS A 303 0.42 -4.05 -1.37
CA HIS A 303 -0.12 -4.11 -2.73
C HIS A 303 -1.45 -4.87 -2.70
N LEU A 304 -2.21 -4.80 -3.80
CA LEU A 304 -3.40 -5.62 -3.95
C LEU A 304 -2.99 -7.09 -4.09
N PRO A 305 -3.55 -8.00 -3.28
CA PRO A 305 -3.15 -9.40 -3.29
C PRO A 305 -3.35 -10.01 -4.67
N THR A 306 -2.41 -10.86 -5.06
CA THR A 306 -2.50 -11.69 -6.26
C THR A 306 -3.23 -13.00 -5.97
N GLU A 307 -3.49 -13.79 -7.02
CA GLU A 307 -4.14 -15.09 -6.89
C GLU A 307 -3.44 -16.06 -5.92
N THR A 308 -2.13 -15.93 -5.70
CA THR A 308 -1.41 -16.83 -4.77
C THR A 308 -1.70 -16.52 -3.30
N ALA A 309 -2.19 -15.31 -3.00
CA ALA A 309 -2.66 -14.91 -1.66
C ALA A 309 -4.12 -15.30 -1.36
N ARG A 310 -4.77 -16.10 -2.22
CA ARG A 310 -6.21 -16.50 -2.17
C ARG A 310 -6.71 -17.03 -0.82
N ALA A 311 -5.82 -17.58 0.02
CA ALA A 311 -6.20 -18.18 1.30
C ALA A 311 -6.66 -17.16 2.37
N VAL A 312 -6.39 -15.86 2.18
CA VAL A 312 -6.77 -14.83 3.14
C VAL A 312 -8.19 -14.35 2.85
N ARG A 313 -9.07 -14.45 3.86
CA ARG A 313 -10.46 -13.96 3.83
C ARG A 313 -10.54 -12.42 3.76
N MET A 314 -10.24 -11.86 2.59
CA MET A 314 -10.41 -10.44 2.29
C MET A 314 -11.85 -10.08 1.91
N LEU A 315 -12.22 -8.80 2.08
CA LEU A 315 -13.36 -8.19 1.40
C LEU A 315 -12.94 -7.96 -0.05
N LEU A 316 -13.27 -8.91 -0.90
CA LEU A 316 -13.03 -8.82 -2.34
C LEU A 316 -14.22 -8.17 -3.03
N ALA A 317 -13.94 -7.44 -4.11
CA ALA A 317 -15.00 -6.93 -4.96
C ALA A 317 -15.78 -8.14 -5.53
N PRO A 318 -17.11 -8.17 -5.41
CA PRO A 318 -17.91 -9.36 -5.77
C PRO A 318 -17.87 -9.66 -7.28
N HIS A 319 -17.58 -8.66 -8.11
CA HIS A 319 -17.48 -8.79 -9.56
C HIS A 319 -16.52 -7.75 -10.13
N ARG A 320 -15.97 -8.06 -11.30
CA ARG A 320 -15.21 -7.15 -12.13
C ARG A 320 -16.13 -6.06 -12.67
N GLN A 321 -15.78 -4.79 -12.52
CA GLN A 321 -16.51 -3.68 -13.14
C GLN A 321 -15.85 -3.34 -14.47
N LEU A 322 -16.58 -3.56 -15.56
CA LEU A 322 -16.10 -3.27 -16.91
C LEU A 322 -16.37 -1.81 -17.28
N GLU A 323 -15.50 -1.28 -18.14
CA GLU A 323 -15.74 0.00 -18.79
C GLU A 323 -17.04 -0.04 -19.57
N ALA A 324 -17.80 1.05 -19.45
CA ALA A 324 -18.98 1.26 -20.27
C ALA A 324 -18.55 1.37 -21.75
N PRO A 325 -19.25 0.71 -22.69
CA PRO A 325 -18.98 0.89 -24.12
C PRO A 325 -18.97 2.37 -24.52
N VAL A 326 -18.06 2.74 -25.43
CA VAL A 326 -17.91 4.13 -25.89
C VAL A 326 -19.22 4.63 -26.55
N GLU A 327 -19.90 3.75 -27.28
CA GLU A 327 -21.16 4.02 -27.98
C GLU A 327 -22.39 3.64 -27.15
N LEU A 328 -22.55 4.23 -25.96
CA LEU A 328 -23.83 4.17 -25.26
C LEU A 328 -24.79 5.26 -25.77
N PRO A 329 -26.05 4.93 -26.13
CA PRO A 329 -27.05 5.93 -26.45
C PRO A 329 -27.32 6.81 -25.21
N ALA A 330 -26.76 8.01 -25.24
CA ALA A 330 -26.91 8.96 -24.14
C ALA A 330 -28.32 9.54 -24.15
N THR A 331 -28.86 9.83 -22.95
CA THR A 331 -30.26 10.27 -22.79
C THR A 331 -30.53 11.68 -23.35
N ASP A 332 -29.48 12.45 -23.63
CA ASP A 332 -29.53 13.76 -24.30
C ASP A 332 -29.81 13.66 -25.81
N GLN A 333 -29.62 12.47 -26.41
CA GLN A 333 -29.98 12.21 -27.79
C GLN A 333 -31.51 12.14 -27.94
N ALA A 334 -32.02 12.71 -29.04
CA ALA A 334 -33.43 12.61 -29.38
C ALA A 334 -33.86 11.14 -29.45
N ASP A 335 -35.08 10.86 -29.00
CA ASP A 335 -35.70 9.53 -29.06
C ASP A 335 -35.02 8.40 -28.29
N VAL A 336 -34.21 8.70 -27.28
CA VAL A 336 -33.65 7.70 -26.36
C VAL A 336 -34.50 7.56 -25.09
N THR A 337 -35.02 6.36 -24.80
CA THR A 337 -35.70 6.06 -23.52
C THR A 337 -34.68 5.59 -22.49
N GLN A 338 -34.52 6.35 -21.41
CA GLN A 338 -33.57 6.01 -20.35
C GLN A 338 -33.93 4.67 -19.69
N ILE A 339 -32.93 3.79 -19.59
CA ILE A 339 -33.06 2.48 -18.92
C ILE A 339 -32.17 2.37 -17.68
N GLY A 340 -31.12 3.18 -17.61
CA GLY A 340 -30.18 3.09 -16.51
C GLY A 340 -29.13 4.20 -16.51
N ARG A 341 -28.17 4.00 -15.62
CA ARG A 341 -26.97 4.85 -15.47
C ARG A 341 -25.77 3.94 -15.34
N THR A 342 -24.65 4.32 -15.95
CA THR A 342 -23.39 3.57 -15.82
C THR A 342 -22.94 3.53 -14.37
N ASN A 343 -22.34 2.42 -13.97
CA ASN A 343 -21.78 2.20 -12.64
C ASN A 343 -20.25 2.18 -12.63
N TYR A 344 -19.60 2.46 -13.78
CA TYR A 344 -18.14 2.50 -13.92
C TYR A 344 -17.59 3.92 -13.70
N GLY A 345 -16.60 4.06 -12.82
CA GLY A 345 -15.93 5.34 -12.53
C GLY A 345 -16.79 6.38 -11.81
N ARG A 346 -16.39 7.67 -11.89
CA ARG A 346 -17.19 8.81 -11.37
C ARG A 346 -18.28 9.26 -12.34
N ASP A 347 -18.16 8.91 -13.61
CA ASP A 347 -19.06 9.37 -14.67
C ASP A 347 -20.30 8.47 -14.75
N ARG A 348 -21.37 8.87 -14.05
CA ARG A 348 -22.66 8.16 -14.00
C ARG A 348 -23.56 8.56 -15.16
N ARG A 349 -23.06 8.37 -16.38
CA ARG A 349 -23.75 8.68 -17.64
C ARG A 349 -25.07 7.93 -17.69
N CYS A 350 -26.15 8.67 -17.93
CA CYS A 350 -27.46 8.09 -18.19
C CYS A 350 -27.47 7.51 -19.60
N PHE A 351 -27.92 6.27 -19.73
CA PHE A 351 -28.03 5.60 -21.03
C PHE A 351 -29.40 4.98 -21.20
N GLY A 352 -29.77 4.77 -22.45
CA GLY A 352 -31.09 4.32 -22.84
C GLY A 352 -31.08 3.40 -24.05
N ILE A 353 -32.28 3.05 -24.47
CA ILE A 353 -32.56 2.37 -25.74
C ILE A 353 -33.13 3.39 -26.73
N ARG A 354 -32.67 3.38 -27.98
CA ARG A 354 -33.24 4.23 -29.03
C ARG A 354 -34.65 3.76 -29.36
N LEU A 355 -35.51 4.68 -29.77
CA LEU A 355 -36.87 4.36 -30.17
C LEU A 355 -36.90 3.34 -31.33
N GLU A 356 -35.99 3.47 -32.29
CA GLU A 356 -35.88 2.54 -33.41
C GLU A 356 -35.58 1.10 -32.94
N ASP A 357 -34.63 0.94 -32.03
CA ASP A 357 -34.28 -0.36 -31.46
C ASP A 357 -35.44 -0.93 -30.65
N ARG A 358 -36.14 -0.08 -29.89
CA ARG A 358 -37.29 -0.50 -29.08
C ARG A 358 -38.49 -0.95 -29.92
N ARG A 359 -38.64 -0.45 -31.16
CA ARG A 359 -39.67 -0.91 -32.10
C ARG A 359 -39.45 -2.35 -32.57
N ARG A 360 -38.25 -2.89 -32.39
CA ARG A 360 -37.89 -4.30 -32.74
C ARG A 360 -38.25 -5.29 -31.62
N HIS A 361 -39.10 -4.89 -30.68
CA HIS A 361 -39.50 -5.60 -29.46
C HIS A 361 -38.40 -5.71 -28.40
N LEU A 362 -38.81 -5.74 -27.13
CA LEU A 362 -37.93 -5.86 -25.96
C LEU A 362 -38.29 -7.13 -25.18
N PHE A 363 -37.28 -7.94 -24.88
CA PHE A 363 -37.43 -9.11 -24.01
C PHE A 363 -36.68 -8.88 -22.69
N VAL A 364 -37.42 -8.91 -21.57
CA VAL A 364 -36.87 -8.63 -20.23
C VAL A 364 -36.90 -9.89 -19.37
N VAL A 365 -35.74 -10.43 -19.02
CA VAL A 365 -35.60 -11.66 -18.22
C VAL A 365 -34.92 -11.37 -16.88
N GLY A 366 -35.39 -12.03 -15.82
CA GLY A 366 -34.78 -11.95 -14.50
C GLY A 366 -35.61 -12.66 -13.44
N LYS A 367 -35.02 -13.02 -12.31
CA LYS A 367 -35.74 -13.61 -11.16
C LYS A 367 -36.70 -12.60 -10.52
N THR A 368 -37.64 -13.08 -9.71
CA THR A 368 -38.53 -12.21 -8.90
C THR A 368 -37.69 -11.31 -8.00
N GLY A 369 -38.06 -10.03 -7.88
CA GLY A 369 -37.33 -9.04 -7.07
C GLY A 369 -36.15 -8.33 -7.76
N MET A 370 -35.82 -8.66 -9.01
CA MET A 370 -34.68 -8.05 -9.74
C MET A 370 -35.00 -6.72 -10.44
N GLY A 371 -36.13 -6.07 -10.09
CA GLY A 371 -36.48 -4.75 -10.63
C GLY A 371 -37.09 -4.71 -12.04
N LYS A 372 -37.55 -5.83 -12.59
CA LYS A 372 -38.21 -5.87 -13.93
C LYS A 372 -39.41 -4.92 -14.03
N SER A 373 -40.30 -4.94 -13.05
CA SER A 373 -41.47 -4.06 -13.00
C SER A 373 -41.06 -2.59 -12.86
N THR A 374 -39.98 -2.32 -12.11
CA THR A 374 -39.41 -0.96 -11.97
C THR A 374 -38.85 -0.46 -13.30
N LEU A 375 -38.14 -1.30 -14.05
CA LEU A 375 -37.64 -0.96 -15.39
C LEU A 375 -38.79 -0.62 -16.33
N LEU A 376 -39.82 -1.47 -16.42
CA LEU A 376 -40.99 -1.23 -17.26
C LEU A 376 -41.74 0.05 -16.86
N TYR A 377 -41.92 0.27 -15.56
CA TYR A 377 -42.53 1.49 -15.04
C TYR A 377 -41.76 2.75 -15.45
N SER A 378 -40.43 2.75 -15.29
CA SER A 378 -39.59 3.88 -15.72
C SER A 378 -39.69 4.15 -17.21
N MET A 379 -39.76 3.10 -18.05
CA MET A 379 -39.92 3.25 -19.50
C MET A 379 -41.31 3.80 -19.88
N ILE A 380 -42.38 3.30 -19.24
CA ILE A 380 -43.75 3.78 -19.44
C ILE A 380 -43.86 5.26 -19.06
N MET A 381 -43.30 5.65 -17.91
CA MET A 381 -43.29 7.05 -17.48
C MET A 381 -42.55 7.94 -18.48
N ALA A 382 -41.41 7.50 -19.01
CA ALA A 382 -40.68 8.24 -20.03
C ALA A 382 -41.48 8.43 -21.33
N ASP A 383 -42.32 7.46 -21.71
CA ASP A 383 -43.19 7.56 -22.88
C ASP A 383 -44.39 8.48 -22.63
N LEU A 384 -45.02 8.40 -21.46
CA LEU A 384 -46.13 9.29 -21.08
C LEU A 384 -45.69 10.76 -21.06
N VAL A 385 -44.51 11.05 -20.50
CA VAL A 385 -43.93 12.41 -20.50
C VAL A 385 -43.71 12.93 -21.92
N ARG A 386 -43.47 12.04 -22.89
CA ARG A 386 -43.28 12.36 -24.31
C ARG A 386 -44.57 12.32 -25.13
N GLY A 387 -45.73 12.18 -24.47
CA GLY A 387 -47.03 12.12 -25.14
C GLY A 387 -47.25 10.86 -25.98
N ARG A 388 -46.51 9.78 -25.70
CA ARG A 388 -46.63 8.51 -26.42
C ARG A 388 -47.66 7.60 -25.75
N GLY A 389 -48.50 6.96 -26.55
CA GLY A 389 -49.46 5.98 -26.06
C GLY A 389 -48.78 4.72 -25.52
N VAL A 390 -49.33 4.19 -24.42
CA VAL A 390 -48.83 2.99 -23.75
C VAL A 390 -50.01 2.10 -23.38
N ALA A 391 -49.82 0.78 -23.46
CA ALA A 391 -50.74 -0.22 -22.96
C ALA A 391 -49.95 -1.23 -22.11
N LEU A 392 -50.43 -1.53 -20.91
CA LEU A 392 -49.85 -2.50 -19.99
C LEU A 392 -50.92 -3.55 -19.68
N PHE A 393 -50.56 -4.82 -19.81
CA PHE A 393 -51.44 -5.97 -19.63
C PHE A 393 -51.10 -6.73 -18.35
#